data_AF-A0A965GTD6-F1
#
_entry.id   AF-A0A965GTD6-F1
#
_cell.length_a   1.000
_cell.length_b   1.000
_cell.length_c   1.000
_cell.angle_alpha   90.00
_cell.angle_beta   90.00
_cell.angle_gamma   90.00
#
_symmetry.space_group_name_H-M   'P 1'
#
loop_
_entity.id
_entity.type
_entity.pdbx_description
1 polymer ?
#
loop_
_entity_poly.entity_id
_entity_poly.type
_entity_poly.pdbx_seq_one_letter_code
_entity_poly.pdbx_strand_id
1 'polypeptide(L)'
;MKAFAEVAAKAAALPKELGPFIESAEDGEGVTSYFWAANQPGYVGWRWAVTVAQLDPTSEPTLCEVALIAGEEALAAPKWVPWSERLADYQALQAELEKQAALDAEEAALKESDEDSEDESEEETEDE
;
A
#
# COMPACT_ATOMS: atom_id res chain seq x y z
N MET A 1 32.01 18.88 9.47
CA MET A 1 30.59 18.50 9.31
C MET A 1 30.36 17.06 8.84
N LYS A 2 30.86 16.62 7.67
CA LYS A 2 30.62 15.23 7.18
C LYS A 2 30.87 14.12 8.21
N ALA A 3 31.98 14.17 8.97
CA ALA A 3 32.28 13.14 9.98
C ALA A 3 31.24 13.10 11.11
N PHE A 4 30.73 14.25 11.53
CA PHE A 4 29.63 14.36 12.51
C PHE A 4 28.35 13.72 11.94
N ALA A 5 28.02 14.03 10.69
CA ALA A 5 26.90 13.44 9.98
C ALA A 5 27.06 11.91 9.81
N GLU A 6 28.27 11.42 9.53
CA GLU A 6 28.56 9.98 9.41
C GLU A 6 28.36 9.24 10.74
N VAL A 7 28.71 9.86 11.88
CA VAL A 7 28.43 9.32 13.20
C VAL A 7 26.93 9.21 13.44
N ALA A 8 26.16 10.25 13.10
CA ALA A 8 24.70 10.23 13.21
C ALA A 8 24.08 9.15 12.30
N ALA A 9 24.55 9.02 11.05
CA ALA A 9 24.08 7.98 10.13
C ALA A 9 24.35 6.57 10.68
N LYS A 10 25.56 6.31 11.21
CA LYS A 10 25.92 5.02 11.81
C LYS A 10 25.16 4.73 13.11
N ALA A 11 24.73 5.76 13.83
CA ALA A 11 23.90 5.59 15.02
C ALA A 11 22.46 5.19 14.67
N ALA A 12 21.94 5.65 13.52
CA ALA A 12 20.59 5.34 13.06
C ALA A 12 20.48 4.01 12.29
N ALA A 13 21.47 3.71 11.44
CA ALA A 13 21.49 2.49 10.64
C ALA A 13 21.95 1.26 11.44
N LEU A 14 21.42 0.08 11.14
CA LEU A 14 21.98 -1.15 11.71
C LEU A 14 23.39 -1.42 11.16
N PRO A 15 24.20 -2.26 11.85
CA PRO A 15 25.52 -2.61 11.36
C PRO A 15 25.48 -3.12 9.92
N LYS A 16 26.32 -2.54 9.06
CA LYS A 16 26.46 -2.84 7.62
C LYS A 16 25.33 -2.31 6.70
N GLU A 17 24.30 -1.65 7.24
CA GLU A 17 23.22 -1.07 6.43
C GLU A 17 23.54 0.33 5.89
N LEU A 18 24.51 1.02 6.49
CA LEU A 18 25.05 2.26 5.92
C LEU A 18 26.01 1.93 4.78
N GLY A 19 25.66 2.36 3.58
CA GLY A 19 26.45 2.20 2.36
C GLY A 19 27.48 3.32 2.15
N PRO A 20 28.09 3.36 0.95
CA PRO A 20 29.03 4.40 0.58
C PRO A 20 28.39 5.80 0.63
N PHE A 21 29.22 6.80 0.90
CA PHE A 21 28.85 8.20 0.76
C PHE A 21 28.54 8.52 -0.71
N ILE A 22 27.47 9.27 -0.95
CA ILE A 22 27.02 9.67 -2.28
C ILE A 22 27.42 11.14 -2.52
N GLU A 23 26.79 12.05 -1.80
CA GLU A 23 26.92 13.50 -2.03
C GLU A 23 26.57 14.30 -0.77
N SER A 24 26.76 15.61 -0.86
CA SER A 24 26.22 16.57 0.10
C SER A 24 25.56 17.72 -0.65
N ALA A 25 24.46 18.24 -0.13
CA ALA A 25 23.75 19.38 -0.66
C ALA A 25 23.59 20.46 0.41
N GLU A 26 23.77 21.72 0.02
CA GLU A 26 23.44 22.86 0.88
C GLU A 26 21.94 23.17 0.74
N ASP A 27 21.20 23.08 1.84
CA ASP A 27 19.76 23.34 1.87
C ASP A 27 19.43 24.78 2.30
N GLY A 28 20.43 25.50 2.80
CA GLY A 28 20.30 26.86 3.28
C GLY A 28 21.58 27.36 3.96
N GLU A 29 21.53 28.58 4.49
CA GLU A 29 22.67 29.19 5.17
C GLU A 29 23.08 28.37 6.40
N GLY A 30 24.25 27.75 6.32
CA GLY A 30 24.78 26.89 7.37
C GLY A 30 24.04 25.56 7.53
N VAL A 31 23.20 25.14 6.57
CA VAL A 31 22.49 23.84 6.62
C VAL A 31 22.96 22.97 5.47
N THR A 32 23.44 21.77 5.79
CA THR A 32 23.94 20.82 4.80
C THR A 32 23.37 19.43 5.05
N SER A 33 22.74 18.86 4.03
CA SER A 33 22.36 17.45 3.96
C SER A 33 23.51 16.61 3.42
N TYR A 34 23.82 15.52 4.08
CA TYR A 34 24.78 14.51 3.64
C TYR A 34 24.07 13.20 3.33
N PHE A 35 24.41 12.58 2.20
CA PHE A 35 23.73 11.40 1.70
C PHE A 35 24.66 10.19 1.63
N TRP A 36 24.18 9.04 2.09
CA TRP A 36 24.82 7.74 1.93
C TRP A 36 23.83 6.74 1.34
N ALA A 37 24.32 5.78 0.56
CA ALA A 37 23.48 4.70 0.07
C ALA A 37 22.91 3.87 1.24
N ALA A 38 21.70 3.34 1.08
CA ALA A 38 21.14 2.37 2.00
C ALA A 38 21.38 0.95 1.48
N ASN A 39 22.03 0.12 2.29
CA ASN A 39 22.22 -1.31 2.03
C ASN A 39 21.16 -2.18 2.72
N GLN A 40 20.13 -1.55 3.32
CA GLN A 40 19.09 -2.25 4.05
C GLN A 40 18.20 -3.07 3.09
N PRO A 41 17.94 -4.37 3.38
CA PRO A 41 17.04 -5.18 2.57
C PRO A 41 15.64 -4.53 2.45
N GLY A 42 15.11 -4.50 1.23
CA GLY A 42 13.81 -3.86 0.93
C GLY A 42 13.89 -2.37 0.60
N TYR A 43 15.03 -1.72 0.85
CA TYR A 43 15.25 -0.29 0.58
C TYR A 43 16.26 -0.07 -0.57
N VAL A 44 16.19 -0.91 -1.60
CA VAL A 44 17.06 -0.81 -2.77
C VAL A 44 16.84 0.55 -3.45
N GLY A 45 17.93 1.27 -3.72
CA GLY A 45 17.90 2.61 -4.32
C GLY A 45 17.59 3.74 -3.34
N TRP A 46 17.34 3.45 -2.06
CA TRP A 46 17.16 4.47 -1.02
C TRP A 46 18.51 4.99 -0.51
N ARG A 47 18.46 6.15 0.15
CA ARG A 47 19.62 6.82 0.74
C ARG A 47 19.30 7.34 2.15
N TRP A 48 20.28 7.23 3.04
CA TRP A 48 20.28 7.92 4.32
C TRP A 48 20.60 9.38 4.08
N ALA A 49 19.73 10.28 4.51
CA ALA A 49 19.91 11.71 4.52
C ALA A 49 20.16 12.17 5.96
N VAL A 50 21.26 12.89 6.18
CA VAL A 50 21.61 13.48 7.47
C VAL A 50 21.78 14.97 7.31
N THR A 51 20.87 15.73 7.88
CA THR A 51 20.85 17.19 7.80
C THR A 51 21.51 17.76 9.04
N VAL A 52 22.53 18.59 8.83
CA VAL A 52 23.32 19.22 9.91
C VAL A 52 23.28 20.73 9.74
N ALA A 53 23.09 21.45 10.85
CA ALA A 53 23.16 22.90 10.90
C ALA A 53 24.39 23.39 11.66
N GLN A 54 25.15 24.30 11.06
CA GLN A 54 26.28 25.05 11.62
C GLN A 54 26.31 26.45 11.00
N LEU A 55 25.76 27.46 11.69
CA LEU A 55 25.68 28.84 11.19
C LEU A 55 27.01 29.59 11.28
N ASP A 56 27.82 29.30 12.31
CA ASP A 56 29.16 29.86 12.48
C ASP A 56 30.20 28.72 12.37
N PRO A 57 31.25 28.84 11.53
CA PRO A 57 32.30 27.83 11.41
C PRO A 57 33.00 27.44 12.73
N THR A 58 32.93 28.31 13.74
CA THR A 58 33.48 28.09 15.08
C THR A 58 32.47 27.48 16.06
N SER A 59 31.18 27.50 15.74
CA SER A 59 30.14 26.88 16.56
C SER A 59 30.11 25.37 16.40
N GLU A 60 29.63 24.65 17.41
CA GLU A 60 29.45 23.20 17.30
C GLU A 60 28.29 22.88 16.33
N PRO A 61 28.47 21.92 15.40
CA PRO A 61 27.40 21.53 14.49
C PRO A 61 26.28 20.81 15.26
N THR A 62 25.03 21.07 14.86
CA THR A 62 23.84 20.43 15.43
C THR A 62 23.19 19.52 14.39
N LEU A 63 22.66 18.39 14.84
CA LEU A 63 21.90 17.46 14.00
C LEU A 63 20.45 17.93 13.90
N CYS A 64 19.96 18.14 12.68
CA CYS A 64 18.55 18.48 12.45
C CYS A 64 17.69 17.22 12.35
N GLU A 65 18.09 16.29 11.47
CA GLU A 65 17.35 15.04 11.24
C GLU A 65 18.26 13.95 10.64
N VAL A 66 17.81 12.70 10.79
CA VAL A 66 18.33 11.54 10.07
C VAL A 66 17.13 10.82 9.49
N ALA A 67 17.03 10.76 8.17
CA ALA A 67 15.92 10.16 7.46
C ALA A 67 16.41 9.13 6.44
N LEU A 68 15.64 8.07 6.27
CA LEU A 68 15.81 7.15 5.14
C LEU A 68 14.84 7.60 4.05
N ILE A 69 15.36 8.07 2.92
CA ILE A 69 14.56 8.66 1.85
C ILE A 69 14.76 7.89 0.54
N ALA A 70 13.71 7.88 -0.29
CA ALA A 70 13.78 7.31 -1.63
C ALA A 70 14.77 8.11 -2.50
N GLY A 71 15.74 7.42 -3.09
CA GLY A 71 16.60 7.98 -4.14
C GLY A 71 15.95 7.84 -5.53
N GLU A 72 16.66 8.28 -6.56
CA GLU A 72 16.16 8.23 -7.96
C GLU A 72 15.88 6.79 -8.43
N GLU A 73 16.69 5.85 -7.96
CA GLU A 73 16.58 4.42 -8.28
C GLU A 73 15.70 3.64 -7.29
N ALA A 74 15.05 4.33 -6.34
CA ALA A 74 14.22 3.68 -5.34
C ALA A 74 12.89 3.20 -5.93
N LEU A 75 12.47 2.00 -5.54
CA LEU A 75 11.13 1.51 -5.85
C LEU A 75 10.09 2.32 -5.06
N ALA A 76 9.45 3.29 -5.73
CA ALA A 76 8.38 4.08 -5.15
C ALA A 76 7.08 3.29 -5.03
N ALA A 77 6.31 3.56 -3.98
CA ALA A 77 4.98 3.00 -3.82
C ALA A 77 4.06 3.50 -4.96
N PRO A 78 3.08 2.67 -5.40
CA PRO A 78 2.04 3.14 -6.31
C PRO A 78 1.23 4.25 -5.66
N LYS A 79 0.52 5.03 -6.50
CA LYS A 79 -0.39 6.07 -6.00
C LYS A 79 -1.42 5.45 -5.06
N TRP A 80 -1.67 6.12 -3.94
CA TRP A 80 -2.69 5.68 -3.00
C TRP A 80 -4.07 5.70 -3.67
N VAL A 81 -4.80 4.60 -3.50
CA VAL A 81 -6.18 4.45 -3.98
C VAL A 81 -7.12 4.47 -2.78
N PRO A 82 -8.22 5.27 -2.80
CA PRO A 82 -9.24 5.26 -1.76
C PRO A 82 -9.77 3.87 -1.45
N TRP A 83 -10.09 3.62 -0.18
CA TRP A 83 -10.57 2.31 0.23
C TRP A 83 -11.87 1.91 -0.47
N SER A 84 -12.78 2.87 -0.69
CA SER A 84 -14.03 2.65 -1.42
C SER A 84 -13.80 2.15 -2.84
N GLU A 85 -12.79 2.69 -3.54
CA GLU A 85 -12.42 2.25 -4.89
C GLU A 85 -11.84 0.84 -4.89
N ARG A 86 -11.04 0.48 -3.87
CA ARG A 86 -10.52 -0.89 -3.72
C ARG A 86 -11.63 -1.92 -3.47
N LEU A 87 -12.78 -1.50 -2.94
CA LEU A 87 -13.90 -2.39 -2.63
C LEU A 87 -14.90 -2.52 -3.79
N ALA A 88 -14.77 -1.72 -4.84
CA ALA A 88 -15.77 -1.67 -5.92
C ALA A 88 -16.03 -3.04 -6.55
N ASP A 89 -14.98 -3.82 -6.85
CA ASP A 89 -15.11 -5.15 -7.44
C ASP A 89 -15.81 -6.14 -6.50
N TYR A 90 -15.54 -6.05 -5.20
CA TYR A 90 -16.19 -6.88 -4.20
C TYR A 90 -17.68 -6.56 -4.08
N GLN A 91 -18.02 -5.26 -4.08
CA GLN A 91 -19.42 -4.82 -4.04
C GLN A 91 -20.18 -5.21 -5.31
N ALA A 92 -19.55 -5.09 -6.48
CA ALA A 92 -20.13 -5.52 -7.74
C ALA A 92 -20.38 -7.05 -7.76
N LEU A 93 -19.45 -7.84 -7.24
CA LEU A 93 -19.61 -9.28 -7.10
C LEU A 93 -20.78 -9.65 -6.17
N GLN A 94 -20.91 -8.95 -5.03
CA GLN A 94 -22.04 -9.18 -4.10
C GLN A 94 -23.38 -8.89 -4.78
N ALA A 95 -23.49 -7.76 -5.49
CA ALA A 95 -24.73 -7.39 -6.17
C ALA A 95 -25.13 -8.40 -7.27
N GLU A 96 -24.16 -8.96 -8.01
CA GLU A 96 -24.45 -9.99 -9.01
C GLU A 96 -24.90 -11.31 -8.37
N LEU A 97 -24.27 -11.71 -7.26
CA LEU A 97 -24.67 -12.90 -6.50
C LEU A 97 -26.08 -12.76 -5.92
N GLU A 98 -26.43 -11.59 -5.38
CA GLU A 98 -27.77 -11.28 -4.89
C GLU A 98 -28.81 -11.34 -6.02
N LYS A 99 -28.48 -10.79 -7.20
CA LYS A 99 -29.35 -10.84 -8.37
C LYS A 99 -29.55 -12.28 -8.87
N GLN A 100 -28.50 -13.09 -8.91
CA GLN A 100 -28.60 -14.50 -9.30
C GLN A 100 -29.47 -15.28 -8.31
N ALA A 101 -29.26 -15.08 -7.00
CA ALA A 101 -30.09 -15.73 -5.98
C ALA A 101 -31.58 -15.35 -6.09
N ALA A 102 -31.88 -14.10 -6.48
CA ALA A 102 -33.26 -13.68 -6.73
C ALA A 102 -33.87 -14.36 -7.96
N LEU A 103 -33.12 -14.49 -9.06
CA LEU A 103 -33.57 -15.20 -10.27
C LEU A 103 -33.78 -16.69 -10.00
N ASP A 104 -32.86 -17.33 -9.29
CA ASP A 104 -32.97 -18.75 -8.92
C ASP A 104 -34.20 -18.99 -8.04
N ALA A 105 -34.51 -18.05 -7.12
CA ALA A 105 -35.71 -18.12 -6.28
C ALA A 105 -37.01 -17.93 -7.09
N GLU A 106 -37.02 -17.03 -8.08
CA GLU A 106 -38.16 -16.85 -8.99
C GLU A 106 -38.37 -18.07 -9.88
N GLU A 107 -37.29 -18.65 -10.43
CA GLU A 107 -37.34 -19.87 -11.23
C GLU A 107 -37.85 -21.06 -10.39
N ALA A 108 -37.39 -21.19 -9.14
CA ALA A 108 -37.88 -22.22 -8.23
C ALA A 108 -39.39 -22.10 -7.97
N ALA A 109 -39.88 -20.87 -7.74
CA ALA A 109 -41.31 -20.62 -7.52
C ALA A 109 -42.16 -20.92 -8.78
N LEU A 110 -41.66 -20.59 -9.97
CA LEU A 110 -42.33 -20.93 -11.24
C LEU A 110 -42.41 -22.44 -11.45
N LYS A 111 -41.32 -23.19 -11.21
CA LYS A 111 -41.32 -24.65 -11.29
C LYS A 111 -42.32 -25.29 -10.33
N GLU A 112 -42.40 -24.79 -9.09
CA GLU A 112 -43.38 -25.27 -8.10
C GLU A 112 -44.82 -25.03 -8.56
N SER A 113 -45.11 -23.92 -9.26
CA SER A 113 -46.45 -23.64 -9.79
C SER A 113 -46.84 -24.45 -11.03
N ASP A 114 -45.86 -24.83 -11.88
CA ASP A 114 -46.11 -25.69 -13.04
C ASP A 114 -46.33 -27.16 -12.62
N GLU A 115 -45.69 -27.62 -11.54
CA GLU A 115 -45.90 -28.96 -10.98
C GLU A 115 -47.29 -29.14 -10.32
N ASP A 116 -47.91 -28.07 -9.78
CA ASP A 116 -49.28 -28.08 -9.22
C ASP A 116 -50.37 -28.04 -10.31
N SER A 117 -50.00 -27.75 -11.58
CA SER A 117 -50.92 -27.75 -12.73
C SER A 117 -51.01 -29.12 -13.43
N GLU A 118 -50.16 -30.09 -13.10
CA GLU A 118 -50.20 -31.45 -13.68
C GLU A 118 -51.06 -32.44 -12.86
N ASP A 119 -51.76 -32.00 -11.81
CA ASP A 119 -52.69 -32.82 -11.00
C ASP A 119 -54.18 -32.44 -11.20
N GLU A 120 -54.64 -32.24 -12.44
CA GLU A 120 -56.08 -32.30 -12.79
C GLU A 120 -56.34 -33.01 -14.13
N SER A 121 -56.08 -34.33 -14.19
CA SER A 121 -56.73 -35.32 -15.07
C SER A 121 -56.15 -36.70 -14.72
N GLU A 122 -56.85 -37.71 -14.21
CA GLU A 122 -58.19 -38.24 -14.54
C GLU A 122 -58.78 -38.96 -13.30
N GLU A 123 -59.88 -38.45 -12.72
CA GLU A 123 -60.88 -39.30 -12.07
C GLU A 123 -62.27 -38.97 -12.66
N GLU A 124 -62.70 -39.73 -13.67
CA GLU A 124 -64.13 -39.97 -13.90
C GLU A 124 -64.42 -41.44 -13.58
N THR A 125 -65.19 -41.62 -12.51
CA THR A 125 -65.87 -42.85 -12.11
C THR A 125 -67.08 -43.11 -13.02
N GLU A 126 -67.33 -44.36 -13.45
CA GLU A 126 -68.71 -44.88 -13.55
C GLU A 126 -68.76 -46.43 -13.68
N ASP A 127 -69.62 -47.01 -12.84
CA ASP A 127 -70.21 -48.36 -12.75
C ASP A 127 -70.11 -49.34 -13.95
N GLU A 128 -69.80 -50.62 -13.66
CA GLU A 128 -70.76 -51.76 -13.68
C GLU A 128 -70.16 -53.07 -13.09
#